data_AF-A0A936WCE9-F1
#
_entry.id   AF-A0A936WCE9-F1
#
_cell.length_a   1.000
_cell.length_b   1.000
_cell.length_c   1.000
_cell.angle_alpha   90.00
_cell.angle_beta   90.00
_cell.angle_gamma   90.00
#
_symmetry.space_group_name_H-M   'P 1'
#
loop_
_entity.id
_entity.type
_entity.pdbx_description
1 polymer ?
#
loop_
_entity_poly.entity_id
_entity_poly.type
_entity_poly.pdbx_seq_one_letter_code
_entity_poly.pdbx_strand_id
1 'polypeptide(L)'
;MTVVSCWHLREYESKSMWDRYAGKEDRSIAVRSTVGGLQRALKHFEGDMNFARVGYIDFDKQNWMDGKHYTIPSYNFIVPIITKSIEYPDEQELRLTYRLNDWDHASFWGKQELDSGLFIPVDLHELVHAVILAPGTSAEHAEEIRDVIRQVGLSPRVFSSSLDRTPVY
;
A
#
# COMPACT_ATOMS: atom_id res chain seq x y z
N MET A 1 -7.47 18.67 1.22
CA MET A 1 -7.86 17.26 1.46
C MET A 1 -6.62 16.37 1.34
N THR A 2 -6.57 15.19 1.97
CA THR A 2 -5.41 14.28 1.88
C THR A 2 -5.85 12.93 1.36
N VAL A 3 -5.15 12.40 0.37
CA VAL A 3 -5.31 11.01 -0.10
C VAL A 3 -4.20 10.14 0.47
N VAL A 4 -4.52 8.86 0.70
CA VAL A 4 -3.64 7.92 1.40
C VAL A 4 -3.59 6.61 0.62
N SER A 5 -2.39 6.08 0.41
CA SER A 5 -2.14 4.73 -0.09
C SER A 5 -1.33 3.95 0.96
N CYS A 6 -1.91 2.88 1.49
CA CYS A 6 -1.29 2.05 2.52
C CYS A 6 -0.60 0.83 1.90
N TRP A 7 0.61 0.55 2.35
CA TRP A 7 1.40 -0.63 1.97
C TRP A 7 1.74 -1.45 3.23
N HIS A 8 1.74 -2.77 3.08
CA HIS A 8 2.16 -3.68 4.16
C HIS A 8 3.68 -3.80 4.16
N LEU A 9 4.35 -3.43 5.27
CA LEU A 9 5.82 -3.35 5.33
C LEU A 9 6.50 -4.69 5.60
N ARG A 10 5.77 -5.73 6.03
CA ARG A 10 6.38 -7.03 6.36
C ARG A 10 6.99 -7.68 5.12
N GLU A 11 8.08 -8.41 5.35
CA GLU A 11 8.75 -9.21 4.32
C GLU A 11 7.92 -10.41 3.86
N TYR A 12 7.08 -10.93 4.76
CA TYR A 12 6.24 -12.09 4.55
C TYR A 12 4.76 -11.71 4.60
N GLU A 13 3.99 -12.32 3.71
CA GLU A 13 2.53 -12.28 3.77
C GLU A 13 2.02 -13.00 5.03
N SER A 14 0.80 -12.66 5.45
CA SER A 14 0.11 -13.34 6.54
C SER A 14 -1.32 -13.67 6.14
N LYS A 15 -1.92 -14.64 6.83
CA LYS A 15 -3.35 -14.92 6.67
C LYS A 15 -4.19 -13.66 6.96
N SER A 16 -3.85 -12.90 8.00
CA SER A 16 -4.57 -11.67 8.39
C SER A 16 -4.46 -10.55 7.35
N MET A 17 -3.38 -10.50 6.57
CA MET A 17 -3.23 -9.57 5.44
C MET A 17 -4.19 -9.96 4.32
N TRP A 18 -4.18 -11.23 3.89
CA TRP A 18 -5.07 -11.71 2.85
C TRP A 18 -6.54 -11.59 3.25
N ASP A 19 -6.91 -12.03 4.45
CA ASP A 19 -8.29 -11.93 4.96
C ASP A 19 -8.83 -10.48 4.94
N ARG A 20 -7.98 -9.47 5.10
CA ARG A 20 -8.38 -8.05 5.10
C ARG A 20 -8.44 -7.43 3.71
N TYR A 21 -7.44 -7.71 2.87
CA TYR A 21 -7.23 -6.95 1.64
C TYR A 21 -7.56 -7.72 0.37
N ALA A 22 -7.60 -9.06 0.43
CA ALA A 22 -8.06 -9.84 -0.71
C ALA A 22 -9.54 -9.57 -0.95
N GLY A 23 -9.91 -9.47 -2.23
CA GLY A 23 -11.30 -9.58 -2.62
C GLY A 23 -11.87 -10.95 -2.27
N LYS A 24 -13.21 -11.04 -2.23
CA LYS A 24 -13.91 -12.32 -2.01
C LYS A 24 -13.70 -13.34 -3.12
N GLU A 25 -13.19 -12.90 -4.27
CA GLU A 25 -12.81 -13.76 -5.37
C GLU A 25 -11.34 -14.17 -5.22
N ASP A 26 -11.03 -15.43 -5.54
CA ASP A 26 -9.69 -16.05 -5.50
C ASP A 26 -8.74 -15.50 -6.58
N ARG A 27 -8.89 -14.21 -6.91
CA ARG A 27 -8.21 -13.49 -7.98
C ARG A 27 -7.31 -12.37 -7.48
N SER A 28 -7.13 -12.32 -6.17
CA SER A 28 -6.33 -11.29 -5.53
C SER A 28 -4.84 -11.55 -5.75
N ILE A 29 -4.10 -10.47 -5.98
CA ILE A 29 -2.64 -10.48 -6.01
C ILE A 29 -2.09 -9.47 -5.03
N ALA A 30 -0.89 -9.73 -4.52
CA ALA A 30 -0.11 -8.73 -3.82
C ALA A 30 1.02 -8.26 -4.73
N VAL A 31 1.09 -6.95 -4.94
CA VAL A 31 2.24 -6.31 -5.57
C VAL A 31 3.29 -6.10 -4.48
N ARG A 32 4.48 -6.67 -4.68
CA ARG A 32 5.62 -6.45 -3.80
C ARG A 32 6.54 -5.40 -4.42
N SER A 33 6.91 -4.42 -3.61
CA SER A 33 7.87 -3.38 -3.95
C SER A 33 8.91 -3.21 -2.84
N THR A 34 9.77 -2.20 -3.00
CA THR A 34 10.64 -1.69 -1.94
C THR A 34 10.33 -0.21 -1.73
N VAL A 35 10.69 0.37 -0.57
CA VAL A 35 10.50 1.81 -0.35
C VAL A 35 11.19 2.64 -1.44
N GLY A 36 12.41 2.26 -1.81
CA GLY A 36 13.12 2.92 -2.92
C GLY A 36 12.46 2.71 -4.29
N GLY A 37 11.85 1.54 -4.53
CA GLY A 37 11.07 1.26 -5.74
C GLY A 37 9.84 2.16 -5.84
N LEU A 38 9.09 2.31 -4.73
CA LEU A 38 7.96 3.23 -4.65
C LEU A 38 8.38 4.68 -4.93
N GLN A 39 9.49 5.13 -4.35
CA GLN A 39 10.03 6.47 -4.58
C GLN A 39 10.41 6.69 -6.05
N ARG A 40 11.11 5.74 -6.67
CA ARG A 40 11.49 5.82 -8.09
C ARG A 40 10.28 5.73 -9.01
N ALA A 41 9.28 4.93 -8.66
CA ALA A 41 8.03 4.84 -9.41
C ALA A 41 7.31 6.19 -9.49
N LEU A 42 7.47 7.04 -8.47
CA LEU A 42 6.88 8.37 -8.38
C LEU A 42 7.78 9.50 -8.88
N LYS A 43 8.94 9.21 -9.51
CA LYS A 43 9.92 10.23 -9.93
C LYS A 43 9.37 11.33 -10.86
N HIS A 44 8.28 11.05 -11.56
CA HIS A 44 7.63 11.98 -12.49
C HIS A 44 6.38 12.66 -11.92
N PHE A 45 6.02 12.32 -10.68
CA PHE A 45 4.92 12.99 -9.99
C PHE A 45 5.45 14.29 -9.36
N GLU A 46 4.85 15.42 -9.74
CA GLU A 46 5.31 16.76 -9.33
C GLU A 46 4.82 17.18 -7.94
N GLY A 47 4.05 16.32 -7.25
CA GLY A 47 3.51 16.60 -5.93
C GLY A 47 4.38 16.09 -4.78
N ASP A 48 4.28 16.76 -3.63
CA ASP A 48 4.98 16.38 -2.39
C ASP A 48 4.36 15.13 -1.75
N MET A 49 4.80 13.96 -2.22
CA MET A 49 4.41 12.67 -1.65
C MET A 49 5.18 12.40 -0.35
N ASN A 50 4.45 12.22 0.75
CA ASN A 50 5.03 11.90 2.06
C ASN A 50 4.95 10.40 2.32
N PHE A 51 6.06 9.81 2.77
CA PHE A 51 6.16 8.41 3.14
C PHE A 51 6.38 8.29 4.64
N ALA A 52 5.49 7.60 5.34
CA ALA A 52 5.58 7.47 6.78
C ALA A 52 5.16 6.07 7.24
N ARG A 53 5.97 5.48 8.11
CA ARG A 53 5.56 4.28 8.84
C ARG A 53 4.49 4.67 9.86
N VAL A 54 3.46 3.85 9.97
CA VAL A 54 2.40 4.07 10.96
C VAL A 54 2.92 3.75 12.36
N GLY A 55 2.71 4.68 13.29
CA GLY A 55 2.88 4.48 14.72
C GLY A 55 1.61 3.89 15.34
N TYR A 56 1.78 2.89 16.19
CA TYR A 56 0.67 2.22 16.89
C TYR A 56 0.70 2.60 18.36
N ILE A 57 -0.39 3.17 18.87
CA ILE A 57 -0.47 3.66 20.25
C ILE A 57 -1.73 3.19 20.96
N ASP A 58 -1.66 3.10 22.28
CA ASP A 58 -2.81 2.86 23.14
C ASP A 58 -3.49 4.21 23.41
N PHE A 59 -4.63 4.47 22.76
CA PHE A 59 -5.33 5.76 22.89
C PHE A 59 -5.91 6.04 24.28
N ASP A 60 -6.06 5.02 25.13
CA ASP A 60 -6.51 5.19 26.51
C ASP A 60 -5.37 5.64 27.43
N LYS A 61 -4.12 5.29 27.07
CA LYS A 61 -2.94 5.55 27.91
C LYS A 61 -1.96 6.58 27.35
N GLN A 62 -1.99 6.81 26.04
CA GLN A 62 -1.02 7.64 25.33
C GLN A 62 -1.73 8.77 24.60
N ASN A 63 -1.17 9.98 24.70
CA ASN A 63 -1.64 11.12 23.93
C ASN A 63 -0.75 11.27 22.69
N TRP A 64 -1.31 11.02 21.49
CA TRP A 64 -0.60 11.20 20.23
C TRP A 64 -0.10 12.62 19.97
N MET A 65 -0.59 13.62 20.73
CA MET A 65 -0.17 15.02 20.67
C MET A 65 0.96 15.39 21.66
N ASP A 66 1.47 14.45 22.46
CA ASP A 66 2.42 14.76 23.53
C ASP A 66 3.86 15.08 23.07
N GLY A 67 4.13 14.99 21.76
CA GLY A 67 5.43 15.27 21.16
C GLY A 67 6.54 14.30 21.57
N LYS A 68 6.23 13.24 22.33
CA LYS A 68 7.18 12.20 22.78
C LYS A 68 7.23 11.03 21.81
N HIS A 69 6.09 10.73 21.17
CA HIS A 69 5.96 9.63 20.22
C HIS A 69 6.33 10.01 18.79
N TYR A 70 6.34 11.30 18.46
CA TYR A 70 6.71 11.83 17.15
C TYR A 70 7.71 12.97 17.32
N THR A 71 8.89 12.86 16.69
CA THR A 71 10.03 13.78 16.80
C THR A 71 9.82 15.10 16.03
N ILE A 72 8.60 15.62 15.99
CA ILE A 72 8.31 16.87 15.27
C ILE A 72 7.39 17.75 16.13
N PRO A 73 7.89 18.90 16.62
CA PRO A 73 7.07 19.84 17.37
C PRO A 73 6.06 20.51 16.44
N SER A 74 4.81 20.63 16.92
CA SER A 74 3.68 21.39 16.37
C SER A 74 2.92 20.79 15.16
N TYR A 75 1.62 20.56 15.40
CA TYR A 75 0.50 20.56 14.44
C TYR A 75 0.75 20.01 13.03
N ASN A 76 1.44 18.88 12.90
CA ASN A 76 1.48 18.21 11.61
C ASN A 76 0.15 17.50 11.38
N PHE A 77 -0.64 17.99 10.43
CA PHE A 77 -1.91 17.41 9.95
C PHE A 77 -1.77 15.93 9.54
N ILE A 78 -0.54 15.45 9.32
CA ILE A 78 -0.26 14.05 9.00
C ILE A 78 -0.35 13.13 10.22
N VAL A 79 -0.18 13.62 11.46
CA VAL A 79 -0.05 12.74 12.65
C VAL A 79 -1.25 11.81 12.82
N PRO A 80 -2.51 12.29 12.73
CA PRO A 80 -3.66 11.39 12.78
C PRO A 80 -3.69 10.38 11.62
N ILE A 81 -3.11 10.73 10.47
CA ILE A 81 -3.02 9.88 9.28
C ILE A 81 -1.91 8.84 9.42
N ILE A 82 -0.91 9.03 10.28
CA ILE A 82 0.18 8.07 10.49
C ILE A 82 0.15 7.46 11.89
N THR A 83 -0.93 7.66 12.64
CA THR A 83 -1.16 7.06 13.95
C THR A 83 -2.34 6.10 13.86
N LYS A 84 -2.21 4.92 14.46
CA LYS A 84 -3.25 3.91 14.53
C LYS A 84 -3.30 3.28 15.92
N SER A 85 -4.42 2.62 16.20
CA SER A 85 -4.67 1.99 17.49
C SER A 85 -3.79 0.76 17.69
N ILE A 86 -3.36 0.51 18.93
CA ILE A 86 -2.43 -0.56 19.29
C ILE A 86 -2.96 -1.98 19.07
N GLU A 87 -4.24 -2.14 18.72
CA GLU A 87 -4.90 -3.39 18.37
C GLU A 87 -4.60 -3.83 16.93
N TYR A 88 -4.01 -2.97 16.10
CA TYR A 88 -3.68 -3.28 14.70
C TYR A 88 -2.17 -3.37 14.38
N PRO A 89 -1.28 -3.79 15.31
CA PRO A 89 0.15 -3.73 15.08
C PRO A 89 0.61 -4.78 14.07
N ASP A 90 -0.26 -5.75 13.74
CA ASP A 90 0.00 -6.76 12.74
C ASP A 90 0.03 -6.16 11.33
N GLU A 91 -0.69 -5.07 11.07
CA GLU A 91 -0.78 -4.43 9.77
C GLU A 91 0.52 -3.78 9.28
N GLN A 92 1.41 -3.38 10.20
CA GLN A 92 2.75 -2.84 9.89
C GLN A 92 2.77 -1.90 8.66
N GLU A 93 1.95 -0.85 8.70
CA GLU A 93 1.69 -0.03 7.51
C GLU A 93 2.82 0.97 7.22
N LEU A 94 3.13 1.11 5.93
CA LEU A 94 3.76 2.29 5.34
C LEU A 94 2.67 3.07 4.59
N ARG A 95 2.48 4.35 4.92
CA ARG A 95 1.51 5.22 4.26
C ARG A 95 2.21 6.21 3.35
N LEU A 96 1.78 6.21 2.10
CA LEU A 96 2.03 7.27 1.14
C LEU A 96 0.87 8.25 1.27
N THR A 97 1.18 9.51 1.53
CA THR A 97 0.16 10.55 1.73
C THR A 97 0.46 11.74 0.84
N TYR A 98 -0.57 12.20 0.15
CA TYR A 98 -0.50 13.38 -0.70
C TYR A 98 -1.60 14.37 -0.32
N ARG A 99 -1.18 15.59 0.00
CA ARG A 99 -2.11 16.68 0.33
C ARG A 99 -2.49 17.38 -0.97
N LEU A 100 -3.76 17.29 -1.35
CA LEU A 100 -4.31 18.00 -2.50
C LEU A 100 -4.18 19.51 -2.28
N ASN A 101 -3.61 20.20 -3.26
CA ASN A 101 -3.62 21.65 -3.33
C ASN A 101 -4.91 22.17 -4.01
N ASP A 102 -5.10 23.49 -4.08
CA ASP A 102 -6.31 24.09 -4.66
C ASP A 102 -6.47 23.81 -6.17
N TRP A 103 -5.35 23.61 -6.89
CA TRP A 103 -5.35 23.21 -8.31
C TRP A 103 -5.78 21.75 -8.51
N ASP A 104 -5.36 20.86 -7.63
CA ASP A 104 -5.80 19.46 -7.61
C ASP A 104 -7.30 19.39 -7.31
N HIS A 105 -7.79 20.21 -6.38
CA HIS A 105 -9.20 20.26 -6.00
C HIS A 105 -10.14 20.63 -7.16
N ALA A 106 -9.75 21.58 -8.02
CA ALA A 106 -10.54 21.93 -9.21
C ALA A 106 -10.56 20.81 -10.26
N SER A 107 -9.48 20.03 -10.35
CA SER A 107 -9.37 18.85 -11.24
C SER A 107 -10.06 17.62 -10.66
N PHE A 108 -10.19 17.53 -9.33
CA PHE A 108 -10.75 16.40 -8.56
C PHE A 108 -12.24 16.18 -8.85
N TRP A 109 -13.05 17.24 -8.84
CA TRP A 109 -14.49 17.14 -9.04
C TRP A 109 -14.95 17.21 -10.50
N GLY A 110 -14.06 17.59 -11.41
CA GLY A 110 -14.43 17.84 -12.80
C GLY A 110 -14.11 16.72 -13.80
N LYS A 111 -13.25 15.75 -13.46
CA LYS A 111 -12.58 14.92 -14.49
C LYS A 111 -12.22 13.47 -14.13
N GLN A 112 -12.53 12.95 -12.95
CA GLN A 112 -12.20 11.55 -12.61
C GLN A 112 -13.43 10.64 -12.60
N GLU A 113 -13.28 9.45 -13.19
CA GLU A 113 -14.28 8.37 -13.16
C GLU A 113 -14.33 7.62 -11.81
N LEU A 114 -13.52 8.04 -10.83
CA LEU A 114 -13.47 7.41 -9.51
C LEU A 114 -14.37 8.14 -8.53
N ASP A 115 -15.17 7.36 -7.80
CA ASP A 115 -15.97 7.86 -6.66
C ASP A 115 -15.09 8.25 -5.45
N SER A 116 -13.84 7.78 -5.39
CA SER A 116 -12.88 8.13 -4.34
C SER A 116 -11.41 7.90 -4.76
N GLY A 117 -10.50 8.71 -4.23
CA GLY A 117 -9.05 8.60 -4.46
C GLY A 117 -8.52 9.55 -5.54
N LEU A 118 -7.24 9.39 -5.91
CA LEU A 118 -6.56 10.17 -6.94
C LEU A 118 -5.69 9.25 -7.79
N PHE A 119 -5.84 9.29 -9.11
CA PHE A 119 -4.86 8.66 -10.01
C PHE A 119 -3.54 9.43 -9.98
N ILE A 120 -2.49 8.75 -9.53
CA ILE A 120 -1.14 9.27 -9.54
C ILE A 120 -0.34 8.47 -10.59
N PRO A 121 0.26 9.13 -11.60
CA PRO A 121 1.08 8.43 -12.58
C PRO A 121 2.30 7.81 -11.89
N VAL A 122 2.52 6.53 -12.16
CA VAL A 122 3.64 5.76 -11.62
C VAL A 122 4.33 4.95 -12.72
N ASP A 123 5.64 4.79 -12.61
CA ASP A 123 6.41 3.87 -13.43
C ASP A 123 6.26 2.44 -12.88
N LEU A 124 5.49 1.61 -13.59
CA LEU A 124 5.21 0.24 -13.17
C LEU A 124 6.45 -0.67 -13.16
N HIS A 125 7.48 -0.36 -13.95
CA HIS A 125 8.72 -1.13 -13.95
C HIS A 125 9.54 -0.91 -12.68
N GLU A 126 9.44 0.27 -12.08
CA GLU A 126 10.05 0.58 -10.78
C GLU A 126 9.18 0.11 -9.61
N LEU A 127 7.85 0.20 -9.77
CA LEU A 127 6.88 -0.16 -8.74
C LEU A 127 6.83 -1.67 -8.49
N VAL A 128 6.67 -2.46 -9.56
CA VAL A 128 6.33 -3.88 -9.48
C VAL A 128 7.60 -4.72 -9.51
N HIS A 129 8.16 -5.01 -8.34
CA HIS A 129 9.34 -5.88 -8.24
C HIS A 129 8.92 -7.37 -8.32
N ALA A 130 7.83 -7.75 -7.65
CA ALA A 130 7.28 -9.08 -7.74
C ALA A 130 5.76 -9.07 -7.56
N VAL A 131 5.12 -10.14 -8.01
CA VAL A 131 3.70 -10.41 -7.79
C VAL A 131 3.58 -11.70 -6.97
N ILE A 132 2.77 -11.66 -5.93
CA ILE A 132 2.43 -12.83 -5.12
C ILE A 132 0.96 -13.15 -5.38
N LEU A 133 0.68 -14.38 -5.79
CA LEU A 133 -0.66 -14.90 -5.99
C LEU A 133 -1.27 -15.24 -4.63
N ALA A 134 -2.56 -14.96 -4.44
CA ALA A 134 -3.26 -15.30 -3.22
C ALA A 134 -3.20 -16.82 -2.92
N PRO A 135 -3.32 -17.23 -1.64
CA PRO A 135 -3.42 -18.64 -1.28
C PRO A 135 -4.54 -19.34 -2.04
N GLY A 136 -4.30 -20.56 -2.50
CA GLY A 136 -5.30 -21.34 -3.24
C GLY A 136 -5.54 -20.91 -4.70
N THR A 137 -4.74 -19.99 -5.25
CA THR A 137 -4.84 -19.59 -6.66
C THR A 137 -4.66 -20.80 -7.59
N SER A 138 -5.64 -21.04 -8.48
CA SER A 138 -5.60 -22.14 -9.44
C SER A 138 -4.51 -21.94 -10.51
N ALA A 139 -4.04 -23.02 -11.14
CA ALA A 139 -3.04 -22.93 -12.20
C ALA A 139 -3.55 -22.14 -13.42
N GLU A 140 -4.81 -22.33 -13.78
CA GLU A 140 -5.48 -21.58 -14.86
C GLU A 140 -5.46 -20.07 -14.57
N HIS A 141 -5.87 -19.67 -13.37
CA HIS A 141 -5.91 -18.26 -13.00
C HIS A 141 -4.51 -17.65 -12.86
N ALA A 142 -3.54 -18.43 -12.39
CA ALA A 142 -2.15 -18.02 -12.36
C ALA A 142 -1.61 -17.72 -13.77
N GLU A 143 -2.00 -18.48 -14.79
CA GLU A 143 -1.64 -18.19 -16.18
C GLU A 143 -2.35 -16.94 -16.72
N GLU A 144 -3.64 -16.74 -16.41
CA GLU A 144 -4.36 -15.50 -16.78
C GLU A 144 -3.64 -14.26 -16.23
N ILE A 145 -3.22 -14.29 -14.97
CA ILE A 145 -2.46 -13.20 -14.34
C ILE A 145 -1.12 -13.00 -15.07
N ARG A 146 -0.42 -14.08 -15.44
CA ARG A 146 0.84 -13.99 -16.20
C ARG A 146 0.63 -13.41 -17.60
N ASP A 147 -0.48 -13.74 -18.26
CA ASP A 147 -0.85 -13.16 -19.55
C ASP A 147 -1.08 -11.66 -19.43
N VAL A 148 -1.83 -11.20 -18.42
CA VAL A 148 -2.05 -9.77 -18.17
C VAL A 148 -0.74 -9.04 -17.90
N ILE A 149 0.13 -9.59 -17.05
CA ILE A 149 1.45 -9.03 -16.77
C ILE A 149 2.27 -8.85 -18.06
N ARG A 150 2.26 -9.85 -18.95
CA ARG A 150 2.93 -9.80 -20.25
C ARG A 150 2.31 -8.76 -21.18
N GLN A 151 0.99 -8.63 -21.22
CA GLN A 151 0.28 -7.64 -22.04
C GLN A 151 0.60 -6.20 -21.65
N VAL A 152 0.81 -5.93 -20.35
CA VAL A 152 1.23 -4.61 -19.85
C VAL A 152 2.74 -4.38 -20.07
N GLY A 153 3.48 -5.36 -20.61
CA GLY A 153 4.91 -5.25 -20.89
C GLY A 153 5.81 -5.41 -19.67
N LEU A 154 5.29 -5.97 -18.58
CA LEU A 154 6.03 -6.20 -17.35
C LEU A 154 6.60 -7.63 -17.31
N SER A 155 7.70 -7.80 -16.58
CA SER A 155 8.32 -9.12 -16.36
C SER A 155 8.77 -9.35 -14.90
N PRO A 156 7.93 -9.07 -13.88
CA PRO A 156 8.24 -9.35 -12.50
C PRO A 156 8.28 -10.86 -12.24
N ARG A 157 8.94 -11.24 -11.15
CA ARG A 157 8.82 -12.61 -10.64
C ARG A 157 7.41 -12.81 -10.06
N VAL A 158 6.78 -13.93 -10.42
CA VAL A 158 5.46 -14.32 -9.90
C VAL A 158 5.62 -15.52 -8.97
N PHE A 159 5.12 -15.40 -7.74
CA PHE A 159 5.19 -16.45 -6.72
C PHE A 159 3.80 -16.86 -6.29
N SER A 160 3.58 -18.15 -6.01
CA SER A 160 2.42 -18.56 -5.21
C SER A 160 2.63 -18.17 -3.75
N SER A 161 1.52 -17.98 -3.03
CA SER A 161 1.57 -17.70 -1.59
C SER A 161 2.39 -18.76 -0.85
N SER A 162 3.22 -18.32 0.08
CA SER A 162 3.90 -19.17 1.05
C SER A 162 2.93 -19.90 1.99
N LEU A 163 1.68 -19.43 2.12
CA LEU A 163 0.64 -20.10 2.91
C LEU A 163 0.16 -21.42 2.29
N ASP A 164 0.41 -21.65 1.00
CA ASP A 164 0.10 -22.93 0.32
C ASP A 164 1.18 -24.00 0.57
N ARG A 165 2.31 -23.63 1.19
CA ARG A 165 3.40 -24.58 1.47
C ARG A 165 3.01 -25.50 2.62
N THR A 166 3.16 -26.80 2.42
CA THR A 166 3.07 -27.76 3.51
C THR A 166 4.35 -27.67 4.38
N PRO A 167 4.25 -27.49 5.71
CA PRO A 167 5.42 -27.53 6.57
C PRO A 167 6.10 -28.90 6.48
N VAL A 168 7.42 -28.90 6.34
CA VAL A 168 8.23 -30.13 6.44
C VAL A 168 8.59 -30.30 7.92
N TYR A 169 8.15 -31.40 8.53
CA TYR A 169 8.47 -31.79 9.90
C TYR A 169 9.58 -32.85 9.91
#